data_AF-A0A2M8AYP0-F1
#
_entry.id   AF-A0A2M8AYP0-F1
#
_cell.length_a   1.000
_cell.length_b   1.000
_cell.length_c   1.000
_cell.angle_alpha   90.00
_cell.angle_beta   90.00
_cell.angle_gamma   90.00
#
_symmetry.space_group_name_H-M   'P 1'
#
loop_
_entity.id
_entity.type
_entity.pdbx_description
1 polymer ?
#
loop_
_entity_poly.entity_id
_entity_poly.type
_entity_poly.pdbx_seq_one_letter_code
_entity_poly.pdbx_strand_id
1 'polypeptide(L)'
;MSRRLFLGFFGSEGDVLGATREARERGYRIADVYTPYAVHGLDAAMGLRPTRLPWVCFAFGLAGGLLKVWFEFWTTSVSWPLNVGGKPFNSLPAFVPITFEVMVLLAGLS
;
A
#
# COMPACT_ATOMS: atom_id res chain seq x y z
N MET A 1 -29.76 10.93 -16.55
CA MET A 1 -28.76 10.86 -17.65
C MET A 1 -28.40 9.39 -17.87
N SER A 2 -28.89 8.76 -18.93
CA SER A 2 -28.53 7.37 -19.27
C SER A 2 -27.25 7.37 -20.10
N ARG A 3 -26.19 6.70 -19.62
CA ARG A 3 -24.92 6.60 -20.32
C ARG A 3 -24.88 5.27 -21.09
N ARG A 4 -24.73 5.33 -22.40
CA ARG A 4 -24.57 4.14 -23.24
C ARG A 4 -23.11 3.70 -23.20
N LEU A 5 -22.87 2.43 -22.90
CA LEU A 5 -21.56 1.80 -22.88
C LEU A 5 -21.56 0.65 -23.89
N PHE A 6 -20.43 0.44 -24.55
CA PHE A 6 -20.19 -0.73 -25.38
C PHE A 6 -19.44 -1.77 -24.54
N LEU A 7 -19.87 -3.03 -24.61
CA LEU A 7 -19.27 -4.14 -23.90
C LEU A 7 -18.73 -5.15 -24.93
N GLY A 8 -17.46 -5.54 -24.78
CA GLY A 8 -16.83 -6.57 -25.59
C GLY A 8 -16.46 -7.77 -24.72
N PHE A 9 -16.75 -8.98 -25.21
CA PHE A 9 -16.35 -10.23 -24.58
C PHE A 9 -15.24 -10.88 -25.39
N PHE A 10 -14.22 -11.39 -24.71
CA PHE A 10 -13.05 -12.00 -25.32
C PHE A 10 -12.81 -13.37 -24.71
N GLY A 11 -12.37 -14.33 -25.54
CA GLY A 11 -12.12 -15.71 -25.12
C GLY A 11 -10.69 -15.96 -24.63
N SER A 12 -9.75 -15.08 -24.94
CA SER A 12 -8.34 -15.23 -24.57
C SER A 12 -7.77 -13.94 -23.98
N GLU A 13 -6.73 -14.10 -23.16
CA GLU A 13 -5.98 -13.00 -22.55
C GLU A 13 -5.32 -12.08 -23.60
N GLY A 14 -4.76 -12.69 -24.66
CA GLY A 14 -4.11 -11.96 -25.75
C GLY A 14 -5.08 -11.04 -26.49
N ASP A 15 -6.31 -11.50 -26.72
CA ASP A 15 -7.33 -10.70 -27.40
C ASP A 15 -7.75 -9.49 -26.57
N VAL A 16 -7.91 -9.65 -25.25
CA VAL A 16 -8.23 -8.55 -24.33
C VAL A 16 -7.12 -7.51 -24.34
N LEU A 17 -5.85 -7.94 -24.22
CA LEU A 17 -4.70 -7.03 -24.23
C LEU A 17 -4.58 -6.28 -25.55
N GLY A 18 -4.70 -6.98 -26.68
CA GLY A 18 -4.66 -6.40 -28.01
C GLY A 18 -5.78 -5.38 -28.23
N ALA A 19 -7.02 -5.77 -27.93
CA ALA A 19 -8.18 -4.89 -28.08
C ALA A 19 -8.11 -3.67 -27.17
N THR A 20 -7.65 -3.82 -25.92
CA THR A 20 -7.46 -2.72 -24.97
C THR A 20 -6.43 -1.72 -25.50
N ARG A 21 -5.29 -2.24 -25.98
CA ARG A 21 -4.23 -1.41 -26.55
C ARG A 21 -4.69 -0.66 -27.80
N GLU A 22 -5.33 -1.34 -28.73
CA GLU A 22 -5.84 -0.74 -29.97
C GLU A 22 -6.94 0.29 -29.69
N ALA A 23 -7.84 0.00 -28.75
CA ALA A 23 -8.87 0.95 -28.32
C ALA A 23 -8.24 2.24 -27.75
N ARG A 24 -7.20 2.11 -26.92
CA ARG A 24 -6.45 3.25 -26.39
C ARG A 24 -5.71 4.02 -27.47
N GLU A 25 -5.00 3.34 -28.37
CA GLU A 25 -4.25 3.95 -29.48
C GLU A 25 -5.18 4.71 -30.45
N ARG A 26 -6.42 4.22 -30.63
CA ARG A 26 -7.47 4.91 -31.40
C ARG A 26 -8.16 6.05 -30.63
N GLY A 27 -7.79 6.31 -29.38
CA GLY A 27 -8.33 7.40 -28.57
C GLY A 27 -9.70 7.10 -27.94
N TYR A 28 -10.15 5.84 -27.93
CA TYR A 28 -11.37 5.48 -27.22
C TYR A 28 -11.15 5.55 -25.71
N ARG A 29 -12.14 6.09 -25.00
CA ARG A 29 -12.12 6.12 -23.53
C ARG A 29 -12.62 4.79 -22.99
N ILE A 30 -11.67 3.97 -22.55
CA ILE A 30 -11.95 2.72 -21.84
C ILE A 30 -12.53 3.05 -20.47
N ALA A 31 -13.69 2.49 -20.15
CA ALA A 31 -14.33 2.69 -18.85
C ALA A 31 -13.69 1.80 -17.79
N ASP A 32 -13.60 0.50 -18.07
CA ASP A 32 -12.99 -0.51 -17.21
C ASP A 32 -12.74 -1.80 -18.02
N VAL A 33 -11.87 -2.68 -17.52
CA VAL A 33 -11.62 -4.02 -18.09
C VAL A 33 -11.72 -5.05 -16.98
N TYR A 34 -12.69 -5.96 -17.09
CA TYR A 34 -12.94 -6.98 -16.08
C TYR A 34 -12.27 -8.30 -16.47
N THR A 35 -11.33 -8.77 -15.65
CA THR A 35 -10.65 -10.06 -15.82
C THR A 35 -10.81 -10.91 -14.55
N PRO A 36 -10.96 -12.25 -14.68
CA PRO A 36 -11.11 -13.13 -13.51
C PRO A 36 -9.80 -13.35 -12.74
N TYR A 37 -8.67 -12.90 -13.30
CA TYR A 37 -7.34 -12.96 -12.70
C TYR A 37 -6.49 -11.77 -13.15
N ALA A 38 -5.32 -11.58 -12.53
CA ALA A 38 -4.38 -10.51 -12.88
C ALA A 38 -3.70 -10.81 -14.23
N VAL A 39 -3.99 -9.99 -15.24
CA VAL A 39 -3.40 -10.08 -16.57
C VAL A 39 -2.16 -9.18 -16.63
N HIS A 40 -1.01 -9.76 -16.95
CA HIS A 40 0.25 -9.01 -16.94
C HIS A 40 0.28 -7.99 -18.10
N GLY A 41 0.60 -6.73 -17.79
CA GLY A 41 0.66 -5.66 -18.79
C GLY A 41 -0.69 -5.02 -19.14
N LEU A 42 -1.80 -5.46 -18.53
CA LEU A 42 -3.11 -4.83 -18.74
C LEU A 42 -3.11 -3.36 -18.27
N ASP A 43 -2.46 -3.07 -17.14
CA ASP A 43 -2.32 -1.72 -16.60
C ASP A 43 -1.65 -0.77 -17.62
N ALA A 44 -0.62 -1.28 -18.30
CA ALA A 44 0.10 -0.55 -19.34
C ALA A 44 -0.75 -0.40 -20.61
N ALA A 45 -1.48 -1.45 -21.01
CA ALA A 45 -2.40 -1.41 -22.15
C ALA A 45 -3.55 -0.40 -21.92
N MET A 46 -4.06 -0.32 -20.70
CA MET A 46 -5.05 0.67 -20.27
C MET A 46 -4.44 2.08 -20.09
N GLY A 47 -3.12 2.19 -19.93
CA GLY A 47 -2.44 3.45 -19.64
C GLY A 47 -2.75 3.99 -18.25
N LEU A 48 -2.94 3.09 -17.27
CA LEU A 48 -3.16 3.47 -15.89
C LEU A 48 -1.91 4.14 -15.31
N ARG A 49 -2.13 5.12 -14.44
CA ARG A 49 -1.05 5.75 -13.68
C ARG A 49 -0.61 4.82 -12.55
N PRO A 50 0.68 4.84 -12.16
CA PRO A 50 1.14 4.13 -10.98
C PRO A 50 0.31 4.50 -9.74
N THR A 51 0.00 3.49 -8.93
CA THR A 51 -0.75 3.69 -7.69
C THR A 51 0.05 4.50 -6.67
N ARG A 52 -0.65 5.30 -5.86
CA ARG A 52 -0.06 6.07 -4.76
C ARG A 52 -0.03 5.30 -3.44
N LEU A 53 -0.55 4.07 -3.40
CA LEU A 53 -0.60 3.22 -2.21
C LEU A 53 0.76 3.04 -1.52
N PRO A 54 1.89 2.82 -2.23
CA PRO A 54 3.19 2.68 -1.56
C PRO A 54 3.60 3.89 -0.73
N TRP A 55 3.24 5.10 -1.17
CA TRP A 55 3.54 6.32 -0.43
C TRP A 55 2.69 6.46 0.83
N VAL A 56 1.43 6.02 0.78
CA VAL A 56 0.53 6.01 1.95
C VAL A 56 1.04 5.00 2.97
N CYS A 57 1.35 3.78 2.52
CA CYS A 57 1.93 2.72 3.35
C CYS A 57 3.23 3.16 4.02
N PHE A 58 4.13 3.83 3.27
CA PHE A 58 5.36 4.39 3.83
C PHE A 58 5.09 5.45 4.90
N ALA A 59 4.17 6.39 4.65
CA ALA A 59 3.85 7.44 5.60
C ALA A 59 3.26 6.89 6.91
N PHE A 60 2.36 5.90 6.81
CA PHE A 60 1.74 5.26 7.96
C PHE A 60 2.74 4.41 8.75
N GLY A 61 3.59 3.63 8.07
CA GLY A 61 4.67 2.88 8.71
C GLY A 61 5.64 3.80 9.45
N LEU A 62 6.10 4.89 8.80
CA LEU A 62 7.01 5.86 9.41
C LEU A 62 6.39 6.54 10.63
N ALA A 63 5.14 7.01 10.51
CA ALA A 63 4.42 7.61 11.64
C ALA A 63 4.26 6.62 12.79
N GLY A 64 3.96 5.35 12.49
CA GLY A 64 3.85 4.28 13.47
C GLY A 64 5.13 3.99 14.23
N GLY A 65 6.25 3.86 13.50
CA GLY A 65 7.56 3.67 14.11
C GLY A 65 7.96 4.84 15.02
N LEU A 66 7.80 6.08 14.55
CA LEU A 66 8.13 7.28 15.32
C LEU A 66 7.26 7.41 16.58
N LEU A 67 5.96 7.18 16.47
CA LEU A 67 5.03 7.25 17.59
C LEU A 67 5.34 6.16 18.62
N LYS A 68 5.72 4.96 18.18
CA LYS A 68 6.04 3.85 19.08
C LYS A 68 7.34 4.08 19.85
N VAL A 69 8.41 4.50 19.16
CA VAL A 69 9.68 4.86 19.81
C VAL A 69 9.45 5.97 20.83
N TRP A 70 8.73 7.03 20.43
CA TRP A 70 8.39 8.12 21.33
C TRP A 70 7.62 7.65 22.57
N PHE A 71 6.62 6.77 22.37
CA PHE A 71 5.82 6.22 23.45
C PHE A 71 6.66 5.39 24.43
N GLU A 72 7.56 4.54 23.93
CA GLU A 72 8.42 3.69 24.77
C GLU A 72 9.43 4.49 25.59
N PHE A 73 9.99 5.54 25.01
CA PHE A 73 10.84 6.49 25.73
C PHE A 73 10.06 7.24 26.80
N TRP A 74 8.87 7.71 26.47
CA TRP A 74 8.02 8.45 27.40
C TRP A 74 7.60 7.58 28.59
N THR A 75 7.18 6.33 28.35
CA THR A 75 6.77 5.42 29.43
C THR A 75 7.94 5.06 30.35
N THR A 76 9.11 4.77 29.77
CA THR A 76 10.26 4.22 30.51
C THR A 76 11.09 5.30 31.21
N SER A 77 11.16 6.52 30.68
CA SER A 77 12.00 7.59 31.23
C SER A 77 11.23 8.64 32.03
N VAL A 78 9.98 8.94 31.63
CA VAL A 78 9.25 10.11 32.16
C VAL A 78 8.05 9.69 33.01
N SER A 79 7.18 8.84 32.47
CA SER A 79 5.91 8.48 33.12
C SER A 79 6.14 7.59 34.35
N TRP A 80 6.89 6.49 34.17
CA TRP A 80 7.19 5.56 35.27
C TRP A 80 8.59 4.95 35.10
N PRO A 81 9.65 5.62 35.59
CA PRO A 81 11.00 5.09 35.53
C PRO A 81 11.15 3.89 36.46
N LEU A 82 11.18 2.69 35.87
CA LEU A 82 11.38 1.42 36.58
C LEU A 82 12.78 0.86 36.29
N ASN A 83 13.53 0.56 37.35
CA ASN A 83 14.78 -0.19 37.20
C ASN A 83 14.48 -1.68 37.01
N VAL A 84 14.51 -2.14 35.75
CA VAL A 84 14.34 -3.55 35.39
C VAL A 84 15.69 -4.17 35.06
N GLY A 85 16.26 -4.90 36.01
CA GLY A 85 17.51 -5.64 35.82
C GLY A 85 18.75 -4.77 35.58
N GLY A 86 18.77 -3.53 36.10
CA GLY A 86 19.90 -2.61 35.98
C GLY A 86 20.08 -1.98 34.60
N LYS A 87 19.12 -2.18 33.68
CA LYS A 87 19.19 -1.67 32.31
C LYS A 87 18.97 -0.16 32.28
N PRO A 88 19.64 0.57 31.37
CA PRO A 88 19.43 2.00 31.23
C PRO A 88 18.03 2.28 30.64
N PHE A 89 17.40 3.37 31.07
CA PHE A 89 16.05 3.76 30.66
C PHE A 89 15.91 4.05 29.15
N ASN A 90 17.03 4.24 28.44
CA ASN A 90 17.13 4.43 27.00
C ASN A 90 17.59 3.15 26.25
N SER A 91 17.03 2.00 26.61
CA SER A 91 17.37 0.70 25.99
C SER A 91 16.79 0.53 24.58
N LEU A 92 17.27 1.34 23.62
CA LEU A 92 16.90 1.27 22.20
C LEU A 92 16.90 -0.15 21.63
N PRO A 93 17.91 -1.02 21.89
CA PRO A 93 17.88 -2.38 21.36
C PRO A 93 16.67 -3.21 21.81
N ALA A 94 16.12 -2.94 23.00
CA ALA A 94 14.94 -3.63 23.51
C ALA A 94 13.63 -3.10 22.90
N PHE A 95 13.63 -1.88 22.37
CA PHE A 95 12.48 -1.20 21.76
C PHE A 95 12.28 -1.59 20.30
N VAL A 96 13.35 -2.00 19.61
CA VAL A 96 13.34 -2.34 18.18
C VAL A 96 12.27 -3.38 17.81
N PRO A 97 12.14 -4.55 18.48
CA PRO A 97 11.16 -5.56 18.07
C PRO A 97 9.72 -5.02 18.11
N ILE A 98 9.37 -4.29 19.17
CA ILE A 98 7.99 -3.82 19.37
C ILE A 98 7.69 -2.64 18.44
N THR A 99 8.66 -1.74 18.25
CA THR A 99 8.59 -0.67 17.25
C THR A 99 8.39 -1.24 15.84
N PHE A 100 9.10 -2.30 15.49
CA PHE A 100 8.95 -2.98 14.20
C PHE A 100 7.54 -3.55 14.00
N GLU A 101 7.00 -4.26 14.99
CA GLU A 101 5.64 -4.82 14.90
C GLU A 101 4.57 -3.73 14.72
N VAL A 102 4.67 -2.61 15.46
CA VAL A 102 3.72 -1.49 15.33
C VAL A 102 3.86 -0.78 13.99
N MET A 103 5.08 -0.61 13.50
CA MET A 103 5.34 -0.07 12.16
C MET A 103 4.68 -0.94 11.08
N VAL A 104 4.85 -2.27 11.14
CA VAL A 104 4.24 -3.21 10.17
C VAL A 104 2.72 -3.20 10.29
N LEU A 105 2.17 -3.18 11.51
CA LEU A 105 0.72 -3.10 11.74
C LEU A 105 0.10 -1.86 11.10
N LEU A 106 0.72 -0.69 11.29
CA LEU A 106 0.19 0.56 10.73
C LEU A 106 0.40 0.66 9.22
N ALA A 107 1.50 0.11 8.70
CA ALA A 107 1.73 0.00 7.25
C ALA A 107 0.74 -0.97 6.58
N GLY A 108 0.29 -2.02 7.27
CA GLY A 108 -0.68 -2.99 6.76
C GLY A 108 -2.13 -2.52 6.83
N LEU A 109 -2.44 -1.54 7.69
CA LEU A 109 -3.79 -0.98 7.83
C LEU A 109 -4.15 0.04 6.73
N SER A 110 -3.14 0.60 6.05
CA SER A 110 -3.28 1.70 5.10
C SER A 110 -3.59 1.30 3.66
#